data_AF-A0A7J9JE51-F1
#
_entry.id   AF-A0A7J9JE51-F1
#
_cell.length_a   1.000
_cell.length_b   1.000
_cell.length_c   1.000
_cell.angle_alpha   90.00
_cell.angle_beta   90.00
_cell.angle_gamma   90.00
#
_symmetry.space_group_name_H-M   'P 1'
#
loop_
_entity.id
_entity.type
_entity.pdbx_description
1 polymer ?
#
loop_
_entity_poly.entity_id
_entity_poly.type
_entity_poly.pdbx_seq_one_letter_code
_entity_poly.pdbx_strand_id
1 'polypeptide(L)'
;MTTLTVREAVFYSAQLQLPDSMSISEKKERAEMTIREMGLQDSMDTRIGGWSTKGLSGGQKRRVSICIEILTWPKLLFLDEPTSGLDSAASYHVMNRIVKLAHQHGRTIIASIHQPSSEVFELFHNLCLLSYGKTVYFGPVSMAEMLFATNGFPCPPLRNPSDHYLRTINKDFDEDIEQGIGSNSTEAIIDTLVKSYKSSEICKQVQHNVLKISQQKRGPLEKKGSQASFITQSIVLTKRSFINMYRDLGYYWLRFAIYIALCLCVGTIFHDIGLTYGSIQARGSMLMFVAAFLTFMAIGGFPSFVEDMKIFGRERLNGHYGVGAFVIGNTISSIPYLCFISLIPGALAYYLVGLQKSFDHFIYFVILLFTSTMLVESIMMTVASVVPNYLMGIITGAGIQGIMILNGGFFRLPDDLPKPFWRYPMYYIAFHKYANQGFYKNEFEGLSFPNNQVGGPPTITGDEVLRSFWQVEMGYSKWIDLVILFGMVVVYRLMFWGIIITVEKIKPLIKDYMAASPKKSSMILENPSSISSQLEML
;
A
#
# COMPACT_ATOMS: atom_id res chain seq x y z
N MET A 1 -8.93 -2.88 -3.66
CA MET A 1 -10.24 -3.30 -3.09
C MET A 1 -11.43 -2.68 -3.80
N THR A 2 -11.31 -1.49 -4.37
CA THR A 2 -12.42 -0.74 -5.00
C THR A 2 -13.11 -1.50 -6.14
N THR A 3 -12.39 -2.36 -6.86
CA THR A 3 -12.88 -3.15 -8.00
C THR A 3 -13.48 -4.52 -7.62
N LEU A 4 -13.25 -4.97 -6.39
CA LEU A 4 -13.74 -6.26 -5.87
C LEU A 4 -15.16 -6.11 -5.33
N THR A 5 -15.93 -7.20 -5.37
CA THR A 5 -17.21 -7.28 -4.68
C THR A 5 -17.01 -7.51 -3.17
N VAL A 6 -18.07 -7.29 -2.38
CA VAL A 6 -18.03 -7.59 -0.93
C VAL A 6 -17.68 -9.06 -0.71
N ARG A 7 -18.35 -9.97 -1.42
CA ARG A 7 -18.12 -11.42 -1.34
C ARG A 7 -16.66 -11.76 -1.66
N GLU A 8 -16.12 -11.21 -2.75
CA GLU A 8 -14.73 -11.45 -3.15
C GLU A 8 -13.74 -10.91 -2.11
N ALA A 9 -13.92 -9.67 -1.64
CA ALA A 9 -13.00 -9.05 -0.69
C ALA A 9 -12.92 -9.80 0.63
N VAL A 10 -14.08 -10.17 1.20
CA VAL A 10 -14.15 -10.94 2.44
C VAL A 10 -13.63 -12.36 2.23
N PHE A 11 -13.94 -13.00 1.11
CA PHE A 11 -13.45 -14.35 0.81
C PHE A 11 -11.93 -14.40 0.57
N TYR A 12 -11.35 -13.40 -0.09
CA TYR A 12 -9.89 -13.28 -0.20
C TYR A 12 -9.25 -13.07 1.17
N SER A 13 -9.84 -12.21 2.00
CA SER A 13 -9.38 -12.01 3.37
C SER A 13 -9.45 -13.30 4.20
N ALA A 14 -10.54 -14.07 4.07
CA ALA A 14 -10.70 -15.35 4.74
C ALA A 14 -9.60 -16.35 4.32
N GLN A 15 -9.27 -16.42 3.03
CA GLN A 15 -8.18 -17.27 2.55
C GLN A 15 -6.80 -16.82 3.06
N LEU A 16 -6.58 -15.52 3.21
CA LEU A 16 -5.31 -14.97 3.70
C LEU A 16 -5.14 -15.12 5.21
N GLN A 17 -6.22 -15.11 5.98
CA GLN A 17 -6.13 -15.11 7.44
C GLN A 17 -6.40 -16.48 8.09
N LEU A 18 -7.33 -17.26 7.54
CA LEU A 18 -7.74 -18.56 8.11
C LEU A 18 -6.71 -19.67 7.80
N PRO A 19 -6.55 -20.65 8.72
CA PRO A 19 -5.53 -21.69 8.59
C PRO A 19 -5.73 -22.56 7.35
N ASP A 20 -4.65 -23.13 6.83
CA ASP A 20 -4.67 -24.05 5.68
C ASP A 20 -5.35 -25.39 6.00
N SER A 21 -5.52 -25.73 7.29
CA SER A 21 -6.27 -26.91 7.72
C SER A 21 -7.77 -26.83 7.41
N MET A 22 -8.30 -25.63 7.20
CA MET A 22 -9.71 -25.40 6.84
C MET A 22 -9.87 -25.48 5.32
N SER A 23 -10.87 -26.23 4.87
CA SER A 23 -11.16 -26.38 3.44
C SER A 23 -11.61 -25.06 2.81
N ILE A 24 -11.43 -24.91 1.49
CA ILE A 24 -11.85 -23.70 0.75
C ILE A 24 -13.36 -23.46 0.90
N SER A 25 -14.16 -24.53 0.93
CA SER A 25 -15.61 -24.47 1.12
C SER A 25 -15.98 -23.93 2.50
N GLU A 26 -15.33 -24.39 3.56
CA GLU A 26 -15.54 -23.88 4.93
C GLU A 26 -15.09 -22.42 5.06
N LYS A 27 -13.95 -22.05 4.45
CA LYS A 27 -13.50 -20.64 4.42
C LYS A 27 -14.52 -19.74 3.72
N LYS A 28 -15.14 -20.24 2.63
CA LYS A 28 -16.20 -19.54 1.91
C LYS A 28 -17.47 -19.39 2.74
N GLU A 29 -17.91 -20.48 3.36
CA GLU A 29 -19.10 -20.47 4.24
C GLU A 29 -18.91 -19.51 5.41
N ARG A 30 -17.74 -19.53 6.06
CA ARG A 30 -17.39 -18.57 7.12
C ARG A 30 -17.48 -17.13 6.64
N ALA A 31 -16.91 -16.83 5.47
CA ALA A 31 -16.97 -15.49 4.89
C ALA A 31 -18.42 -15.04 4.62
N GLU A 32 -19.25 -15.91 4.04
CA GLU A 32 -20.65 -15.60 3.77
C GLU A 32 -21.48 -15.44 5.04
N MET A 33 -21.22 -16.26 6.07
CA MET A 33 -21.85 -16.14 7.39
C MET A 33 -21.52 -14.79 8.04
N THR A 34 -20.25 -14.38 8.04
CA THR A 34 -19.84 -13.07 8.60
C THR A 34 -20.46 -11.89 7.82
N ILE A 35 -20.61 -12.02 6.50
CA ILE A 35 -21.32 -11.00 5.69
C ILE A 35 -22.80 -10.89 6.08
N ARG A 36 -23.47 -12.04 6.29
CA ARG A 36 -24.87 -12.09 6.78
C ARG A 36 -25.01 -11.48 8.15
N GLU A 37 -24.10 -11.80 9.06
CA GLU A 37 -24.07 -11.25 10.41
C GLU A 37 -23.99 -9.74 10.36
N MET A 38 -23.14 -9.16 9.52
CA MET A 38 -23.02 -7.69 9.43
C MET A 38 -24.10 -6.99 8.58
N GLY A 39 -25.18 -7.70 8.20
CA GLY A 39 -26.30 -7.11 7.47
C GLY A 39 -25.89 -6.59 6.08
N LEU A 40 -25.01 -7.32 5.40
CA LEU A 40 -24.47 -6.97 4.07
C LEU A 40 -24.94 -7.95 2.98
N GLN A 41 -26.00 -8.70 3.25
CA GLN A 41 -26.49 -9.77 2.38
C GLN A 41 -26.92 -9.26 1.00
N ASP A 42 -27.66 -8.15 0.95
CA ASP A 42 -28.16 -7.56 -0.29
C ASP A 42 -27.04 -6.93 -1.14
N SER A 43 -25.87 -6.68 -0.53
CA SER A 43 -24.71 -6.04 -1.17
C SER A 43 -23.54 -6.99 -1.40
N MET A 44 -23.74 -8.30 -1.24
CA MET A 44 -22.70 -9.32 -1.40
C MET A 44 -21.98 -9.23 -2.74
N ASP A 45 -22.74 -9.08 -3.82
CA ASP A 45 -22.22 -9.12 -5.18
C ASP A 45 -22.05 -7.70 -5.77
N THR A 46 -22.22 -6.67 -4.95
CA THR A 46 -21.96 -5.28 -5.30
C THR A 46 -20.47 -4.97 -5.16
N ARG A 47 -19.91 -4.23 -6.13
CA ARG A 47 -18.52 -3.73 -6.06
C ARG A 47 -18.38 -2.73 -4.93
N ILE A 48 -17.26 -2.80 -4.19
CA ILE A 48 -16.98 -1.89 -3.07
C ILE A 48 -17.00 -0.42 -3.54
N GLY A 49 -16.46 -0.16 -4.74
CA GLY A 49 -16.44 1.17 -5.35
C GLY A 49 -15.40 2.10 -4.74
N GLY A 50 -14.77 2.90 -5.58
CA GLY A 50 -13.75 3.88 -5.21
C GLY A 50 -14.24 5.32 -5.32
N TRP A 51 -13.30 6.26 -5.40
CA TRP A 51 -13.59 7.65 -5.74
C TRP A 51 -14.15 7.79 -7.15
N SER A 52 -13.63 7.00 -8.10
CA SER A 52 -13.99 7.06 -9.52
C SER A 52 -15.18 6.17 -9.92
N THR A 53 -15.61 5.25 -9.06
CA THR A 53 -16.68 4.28 -9.37
C THR A 53 -17.68 4.20 -8.22
N LYS A 54 -18.95 4.49 -8.51
CA LYS A 54 -20.05 4.33 -7.55
C LYS A 54 -20.11 2.87 -7.08
N GLY A 55 -20.22 2.68 -5.77
CA GLY A 55 -20.34 1.37 -5.15
C GLY A 55 -21.10 1.47 -3.84
N LEU A 56 -20.57 0.84 -2.80
CA LEU A 56 -21.18 0.80 -1.47
C LEU A 56 -21.27 2.19 -0.82
N SER A 57 -22.25 2.36 0.06
CA SER A 57 -22.32 3.53 0.95
C SER A 57 -21.17 3.56 1.96
N GLY A 58 -20.87 4.72 2.54
CA GLY A 58 -19.81 4.85 3.55
C GLY A 58 -19.97 3.87 4.72
N GLY A 59 -21.18 3.81 5.28
CA GLY A 59 -21.53 2.85 6.33
C GLY A 59 -21.38 1.38 5.90
N GLN A 60 -21.76 1.03 4.68
CA GLN A 60 -21.55 -0.33 4.16
C GLN A 60 -20.05 -0.67 4.04
N LYS A 61 -19.23 0.26 3.51
CA LYS A 61 -17.76 0.06 3.45
C LYS A 61 -17.17 -0.13 4.86
N ARG A 62 -17.67 0.61 5.85
CA ARG A 62 -17.28 0.45 7.25
C ARG A 62 -17.60 -0.95 7.78
N ARG A 63 -18.82 -1.43 7.54
CA ARG A 63 -19.22 -2.80 7.91
C ARG A 63 -18.38 -3.87 7.22
N VAL A 64 -18.05 -3.72 5.93
CA VAL A 64 -17.14 -4.65 5.21
C VAL A 64 -15.76 -4.69 5.86
N SER A 65 -15.23 -3.52 6.25
CA SER A 65 -13.97 -3.46 6.96
C SER A 65 -14.00 -4.19 8.29
N ILE A 66 -15.11 -4.10 9.03
CA ILE A 66 -15.31 -4.83 10.28
C ILE A 66 -15.42 -6.33 10.02
N CYS A 67 -16.16 -6.75 8.97
CA CYS A 67 -16.24 -8.16 8.56
C CYS A 67 -14.85 -8.77 8.38
N ILE A 68 -13.98 -8.07 7.64
CA ILE A 68 -12.62 -8.52 7.30
C ILE A 68 -11.79 -8.83 8.55
N GLU A 69 -11.89 -8.01 9.61
CA GLU A 69 -11.15 -8.18 10.86
C GLU A 69 -11.77 -9.24 11.79
N ILE A 70 -13.09 -9.43 11.69
CA ILE A 70 -13.83 -10.36 12.54
C ILE A 70 -13.74 -11.82 12.06
N LEU A 71 -13.35 -12.06 10.80
CA LEU A 71 -13.26 -13.40 10.20
C LEU A 71 -12.48 -14.42 11.05
N THR A 72 -11.41 -13.99 11.71
CA THR A 72 -10.54 -14.85 12.53
C THR A 72 -10.98 -14.96 13.99
N TRP A 73 -11.99 -14.19 14.41
CA TRP A 73 -12.43 -14.07 15.80
C TRP A 73 -11.28 -13.86 16.78
N PRO A 74 -10.53 -12.75 16.66
CA PRO A 74 -9.38 -12.49 17.52
C PRO A 74 -9.82 -12.39 18.99
N LYS A 75 -8.97 -12.89 19.91
CA LYS A 75 -9.19 -12.79 21.37
C LYS A 75 -9.35 -11.35 21.85
N LEU A 76 -8.64 -10.43 21.19
CA LEU A 76 -8.65 -9.00 21.46
C LEU A 76 -8.89 -8.25 20.16
N LEU A 77 -10.00 -7.51 20.09
CA LEU A 77 -10.40 -6.73 18.92
C LEU A 77 -10.38 -5.23 19.26
N PHE A 78 -9.65 -4.45 18.50
CA PHE A 78 -9.66 -2.99 18.59
C PHE A 78 -10.49 -2.40 17.45
N LEU A 79 -11.44 -1.54 17.78
CA LEU A 79 -12.34 -0.89 16.83
C LEU A 79 -12.23 0.61 16.98
N ASP A 80 -11.65 1.28 15.98
CA ASP A 80 -11.46 2.72 16.02
C ASP A 80 -12.61 3.46 15.33
N GLU A 81 -13.59 3.96 16.08
CA GLU A 81 -14.84 4.55 15.56
C GLU A 81 -15.66 3.62 14.64
N PRO A 82 -16.12 2.45 15.12
CA PRO A 82 -16.88 1.49 14.31
C PRO A 82 -18.22 2.03 13.81
N THR A 83 -18.81 3.02 14.49
CA THR A 83 -20.12 3.62 14.17
C THR A 83 -20.04 4.84 13.26
N SER A 84 -18.84 5.33 12.92
CA SER A 84 -18.68 6.52 12.08
C SER A 84 -19.22 6.29 10.67
N GLY A 85 -20.08 7.22 10.19
CA GLY A 85 -20.75 7.14 8.89
C GLY A 85 -21.91 6.14 8.82
N LEU A 86 -22.38 5.62 9.96
CA LEU A 86 -23.60 4.84 10.08
C LEU A 86 -24.72 5.68 10.72
N ASP A 87 -25.96 5.40 10.34
CA ASP A 87 -27.15 5.89 11.05
C ASP A 87 -27.33 5.18 12.40
N SER A 88 -28.15 5.73 13.28
CA SER A 88 -28.33 5.22 14.66
C SER A 88 -28.79 3.76 14.69
N ALA A 89 -29.74 3.38 13.83
CA ALA A 89 -30.25 2.01 13.76
C ALA A 89 -29.16 1.03 13.29
N ALA A 90 -28.45 1.35 12.20
CA ALA A 90 -27.35 0.50 11.74
C ALA A 90 -26.21 0.42 12.76
N SER A 91 -25.90 1.52 13.46
CA SER A 91 -24.89 1.55 14.52
C SER A 91 -25.23 0.59 15.66
N TYR A 92 -26.48 0.62 16.14
CA TYR A 92 -26.96 -0.31 17.15
C TYR A 92 -26.88 -1.76 16.68
N HIS A 93 -27.37 -2.06 15.47
CA HIS A 93 -27.32 -3.43 14.94
C HIS A 93 -25.89 -3.97 14.81
N VAL A 94 -24.95 -3.15 14.32
CA VAL A 94 -23.54 -3.55 14.19
C VAL A 94 -22.94 -3.81 15.57
N MET A 95 -23.07 -2.86 16.50
CA MET A 95 -22.48 -2.99 17.84
C MET A 95 -23.10 -4.13 18.65
N ASN A 96 -24.43 -4.28 18.63
CA ASN A 96 -25.12 -5.37 19.31
C ASN A 96 -24.67 -6.74 18.81
N ARG A 97 -24.44 -6.88 17.50
CA ARG A 97 -23.93 -8.14 16.93
C ARG A 97 -22.49 -8.42 17.33
N ILE A 98 -21.62 -7.41 17.28
CA ILE A 98 -20.23 -7.52 17.73
C ILE A 98 -20.18 -7.95 19.21
N VAL A 99 -21.00 -7.34 20.07
CA VAL A 99 -21.11 -7.66 21.50
C VAL A 99 -21.64 -9.09 21.70
N LYS A 100 -22.72 -9.48 21.02
CA LYS A 100 -23.25 -10.86 21.08
C LYS A 100 -22.21 -11.91 20.68
N LEU A 101 -21.48 -11.67 19.60
CA LEU A 101 -20.46 -12.58 19.10
C LEU A 101 -19.26 -12.66 20.07
N ALA A 102 -18.89 -11.55 20.69
CA ALA A 102 -17.87 -11.55 21.73
C ALA A 102 -18.30 -12.31 22.99
N HIS A 103 -19.57 -12.23 23.41
CA HIS A 103 -20.08 -13.05 24.51
C HIS A 103 -20.04 -14.54 24.19
N GLN A 104 -20.47 -14.94 23.00
CA GLN A 104 -20.48 -16.34 22.58
C GLN A 104 -19.08 -16.97 22.53
N HIS A 105 -18.08 -16.19 22.12
CA HIS A 105 -16.72 -16.67 21.93
C HIS A 105 -15.72 -16.24 23.03
N GLY A 106 -16.19 -15.57 24.08
CA GLY A 106 -15.35 -15.07 25.17
C GLY A 106 -14.24 -14.12 24.70
N ARG A 107 -14.59 -13.13 23.88
CA ARG A 107 -13.63 -12.18 23.27
C ARG A 107 -13.66 -10.83 23.98
N THR A 108 -12.52 -10.15 24.01
CA THR A 108 -12.42 -8.77 24.52
C THR A 108 -12.46 -7.80 23.35
N ILE A 109 -13.36 -6.82 23.42
CA ILE A 109 -13.46 -5.74 22.43
C ILE A 109 -13.16 -4.42 23.12
N ILE A 110 -12.35 -3.60 22.46
CA ILE A 110 -12.07 -2.23 22.85
C ILE A 110 -12.48 -1.34 21.67
N ALA A 111 -13.40 -0.42 21.90
CA ALA A 111 -13.89 0.48 20.87
C ALA A 111 -13.76 1.94 21.31
N SER A 112 -13.31 2.81 20.42
CA SER A 112 -13.48 4.27 20.54
C SER A 112 -14.77 4.65 19.81
N ILE A 113 -15.64 5.44 20.44
CA ILE A 113 -16.87 5.94 19.79
C ILE A 113 -17.02 7.41 20.14
N HIS A 114 -17.12 8.25 19.11
CA HIS A 114 -17.21 9.70 19.26
C HIS A 114 -18.54 10.13 19.91
N GLN A 115 -19.68 9.61 19.43
CA GLN A 115 -21.02 9.94 19.94
C GLN A 115 -21.93 8.71 19.84
N PRO A 116 -21.98 7.83 20.87
CA PRO A 116 -22.89 6.70 20.86
C PRO A 116 -24.33 7.16 21.14
N SER A 117 -25.31 6.57 20.43
CA SER A 117 -26.71 6.69 20.85
C SER A 117 -26.92 6.01 22.20
N SER A 118 -27.98 6.39 22.93
CA SER A 118 -28.30 5.77 24.23
C SER A 118 -28.38 4.25 24.15
N GLU A 119 -29.01 3.71 23.09
CA GLU A 119 -29.10 2.25 22.86
C GLU A 119 -27.73 1.59 22.65
N VAL A 120 -26.79 2.27 21.99
CA VAL A 120 -25.41 1.76 21.81
C VAL A 120 -24.64 1.87 23.12
N PHE A 121 -24.85 2.94 23.88
CA PHE A 121 -24.17 3.18 25.16
C PHE A 121 -24.51 2.09 26.19
N GLU A 122 -25.76 1.64 26.23
CA GLU A 122 -26.22 0.56 27.12
C GLU A 122 -25.57 -0.81 26.83
N LEU A 123 -24.99 -1.01 25.65
CA LEU A 123 -24.31 -2.26 25.29
C LEU A 123 -22.92 -2.40 25.94
N PHE A 124 -22.36 -1.32 26.50
CA PHE A 124 -21.01 -1.35 27.06
C PHE A 124 -21.00 -1.81 28.52
N HIS A 125 -20.05 -2.68 28.85
CA HIS A 125 -19.81 -3.12 30.23
C HIS A 125 -18.97 -2.10 31.00
N ASN A 126 -17.91 -1.60 30.35
CA ASN A 126 -16.95 -0.67 30.93
C ASN A 126 -16.82 0.57 30.04
N LEU A 127 -16.63 1.72 30.68
CA LEU A 127 -16.41 3.01 30.06
C LEU A 127 -15.00 3.50 30.39
N CYS A 128 -14.30 4.02 29.40
CA CYS A 128 -13.05 4.75 29.57
C CYS A 128 -13.25 6.17 29.03
N LEU A 129 -13.17 7.18 29.90
CA LEU A 129 -13.23 8.58 29.52
C LEU A 129 -11.83 9.19 29.58
N LEU A 130 -11.40 9.74 28.45
CA LEU A 130 -10.13 10.43 28.29
C LEU A 130 -10.40 11.89 27.94
N SER A 131 -9.65 12.81 28.55
CA SER A 131 -9.67 14.23 28.21
C SER A 131 -8.23 14.77 28.22
N TYR A 132 -7.79 15.33 27.09
CA TYR A 132 -6.42 15.85 26.87
C TYR A 132 -5.30 14.95 27.42
N GLY A 133 -5.39 13.63 27.18
CA GLY A 133 -4.41 12.64 27.62
C GLY A 133 -4.52 12.20 29.09
N LYS A 134 -5.45 12.76 29.87
CA LYS A 134 -5.74 12.35 31.25
C LYS A 134 -6.93 11.38 31.28
N THR A 135 -6.82 10.33 32.09
CA THR A 135 -7.95 9.43 32.38
C THR A 135 -8.87 10.07 33.42
N VAL A 136 -10.08 10.44 32.99
CA VAL A 136 -11.10 11.03 33.86
C VAL A 136 -11.86 9.93 34.59
N TYR A 137 -12.17 8.83 33.90
CA TYR A 137 -12.87 7.69 34.47
C TYR A 137 -12.51 6.41 33.73
N PHE A 138 -12.33 5.31 34.47
CA PHE A 138 -12.28 3.97 33.88
C PHE A 138 -12.89 2.95 34.84
N GLY A 139 -13.95 2.27 34.39
CA GLY A 139 -14.72 1.32 35.19
C GLY A 139 -16.08 0.98 34.59
N PRO A 140 -16.97 0.30 35.33
CA PRO A 140 -18.30 -0.05 34.87
C PRO A 140 -19.15 1.16 34.46
N VAL A 141 -20.01 1.04 33.47
CA VAL A 141 -20.86 2.16 32.99
C VAL A 141 -21.77 2.70 34.10
N SER A 142 -22.39 1.81 34.90
CA SER A 142 -23.33 2.18 35.97
C SER A 142 -22.70 3.04 37.08
N MET A 143 -21.40 2.89 37.31
CA MET A 143 -20.68 3.64 38.36
C MET A 143 -20.21 5.02 37.87
N ALA A 144 -20.19 5.25 36.55
CA ALA A 144 -19.81 6.54 35.99
C ALA A 144 -20.80 7.64 36.41
N GLU A 145 -22.11 7.36 36.34
CA GLU A 145 -23.15 8.31 36.72
C GLU A 145 -23.04 8.75 38.17
N MET A 146 -22.78 7.80 39.07
CA MET A 146 -22.56 8.06 40.49
C MET A 146 -21.34 8.96 40.73
N LEU A 147 -20.21 8.70 40.05
CA LEU A 147 -19.01 9.51 40.18
C LEU A 147 -19.24 10.97 39.72
N PHE A 148 -19.90 11.16 38.57
CA PHE A 148 -20.23 12.50 38.09
C PHE A 148 -21.20 13.22 39.01
N ALA A 149 -22.21 12.52 39.56
CA ALA A 149 -23.15 13.10 40.52
C ALA A 149 -22.47 13.52 41.84
N THR A 150 -21.59 12.69 42.41
CA THR A 150 -20.88 13.02 43.67
C THR A 150 -19.95 14.23 43.53
N ASN A 151 -19.42 14.48 42.33
CA ASN A 151 -18.56 15.65 42.05
C ASN A 151 -19.35 16.90 41.61
N GLY A 152 -20.68 16.89 41.73
CA GLY A 152 -21.53 18.05 41.44
C GLY A 152 -21.98 18.19 39.98
N PHE A 153 -21.81 17.15 39.16
CA PHE A 153 -22.19 17.14 37.73
C PHE A 153 -23.19 16.02 37.39
N PRO A 154 -24.35 15.92 38.08
CA PRO A 154 -25.33 14.87 37.79
C PRO A 154 -25.85 14.98 36.35
N CYS A 155 -26.15 13.83 35.74
CA CYS A 155 -26.75 13.81 34.42
C CYS A 155 -28.19 14.36 34.48
N PRO A 156 -28.57 15.35 33.65
CA PRO A 156 -29.94 15.84 33.59
C PRO A 156 -30.91 14.73 33.18
N PRO A 157 -32.19 14.77 33.64
CA PRO A 157 -33.20 13.84 33.18
C PRO A 157 -33.42 14.00 31.67
N LEU A 158 -33.72 12.89 30.98
CA LEU A 158 -33.96 12.83 29.53
C LEU A 158 -32.76 13.18 28.65
N ARG A 159 -31.55 13.23 29.22
CA ARG A 159 -30.32 13.46 28.47
C ARG A 159 -29.51 12.17 28.36
N ASN A 160 -28.90 11.95 27.20
CA ASN A 160 -27.98 10.82 27.00
C ASN A 160 -26.74 11.00 27.90
N PRO A 161 -26.43 10.03 28.79
CA PRO A 161 -25.28 10.11 29.68
C PRO A 161 -23.95 10.31 28.95
N SER A 162 -23.75 9.67 27.79
CA SER A 162 -22.51 9.83 27.02
C SER A 162 -22.27 11.26 26.58
N ASP A 163 -23.31 11.93 26.09
CA ASP A 163 -23.25 13.32 25.62
C ASP A 163 -23.06 14.30 26.78
N HIS A 164 -23.62 13.98 27.95
CA HIS A 164 -23.38 14.73 29.17
C HIS A 164 -21.91 14.64 29.58
N TYR A 165 -21.37 13.43 29.72
CA TYR A 165 -19.97 13.22 30.12
C TYR A 165 -18.99 13.90 29.19
N LEU A 166 -19.17 13.76 27.87
CA LEU A 166 -18.29 14.37 26.86
C LEU A 166 -18.36 15.90 26.92
N ARG A 167 -19.54 16.49 27.13
CA ARG A 167 -19.67 17.94 27.28
C ARG A 167 -19.00 18.45 28.56
N THR A 168 -19.08 17.71 29.66
CA THR A 168 -18.43 18.10 30.93
C THR A 168 -16.91 18.06 30.87
N ILE A 169 -16.32 17.24 29.99
CA ILE A 169 -14.87 17.03 29.92
C ILE A 169 -14.22 17.65 28.67
N ASN A 170 -14.94 18.49 27.93
CA ASN A 170 -14.45 19.13 26.70
C ASN A 170 -14.21 20.63 26.94
N LYS A 171 -12.98 21.10 26.70
CA LYS A 171 -12.59 22.51 26.91
C LYS A 171 -12.71 23.37 25.64
N ASP A 172 -12.99 22.77 24.48
CA ASP A 172 -12.85 23.43 23.17
C ASP A 172 -13.86 24.58 22.94
N PHE A 173 -14.91 24.68 23.78
CA PHE A 173 -15.96 25.69 23.67
C PHE A 173 -16.11 26.55 24.93
N ASP A 174 -15.07 26.60 25.78
CA ASP A 174 -15.09 27.40 27.01
C ASP A 174 -15.14 28.92 26.74
N GLU A 175 -14.67 29.39 25.58
CA GLU A 175 -14.66 30.82 25.23
C GLU A 175 -16.08 31.41 25.00
N ASP A 176 -17.05 30.60 24.58
CA ASP A 176 -18.45 31.06 24.38
C ASP A 176 -19.25 31.18 25.69
N ILE A 177 -18.70 30.68 26.81
CA ILE A 177 -19.36 30.66 28.13
C ILE A 177 -19.02 31.92 28.97
N GLU A 178 -18.06 32.75 28.54
CA GLU A 178 -17.70 34.00 29.24
C GLU A 178 -18.83 35.06 29.26
N GLN A 179 -19.93 34.87 28.52
CA GLN A 179 -21.11 35.74 28.59
C GLN A 179 -22.16 35.35 29.65
N GLY A 180 -21.93 34.29 30.45
CA GLY A 180 -22.91 33.81 31.42
C GLY A 180 -22.33 33.32 32.75
N ILE A 181 -22.30 34.21 33.74
CA ILE A 181 -22.32 33.98 35.21
C ILE A 181 -21.75 32.63 35.71
N GLY A 182 -20.49 32.66 36.17
CA GLY A 182 -20.05 31.87 37.33
C GLY A 182 -19.67 30.39 37.12
N SER A 183 -19.42 29.92 35.90
CA SER A 183 -18.96 28.54 35.71
C SER A 183 -17.45 28.40 36.01
N ASN A 184 -17.09 27.44 36.86
CA ASN A 184 -15.70 26.99 36.99
C ASN A 184 -15.13 26.67 35.60
N SER A 185 -13.89 27.05 35.31
CA SER A 185 -13.21 26.67 34.07
C SER A 185 -13.28 25.15 33.90
N THR A 186 -13.56 24.66 32.68
CA THR A 186 -13.67 23.22 32.42
C THR A 186 -12.38 22.47 32.76
N GLU A 187 -11.24 23.17 32.79
CA GLU A 187 -9.99 22.65 33.34
C GLU A 187 -10.05 22.30 34.83
N ALA A 188 -10.64 23.17 35.65
CA ALA A 188 -10.83 22.90 37.07
C ALA A 188 -11.80 21.71 37.30
N ILE A 189 -12.81 21.57 36.42
CA ILE A 189 -13.75 20.45 36.43
C ILE A 189 -13.01 19.13 36.13
N ILE A 190 -12.23 19.10 35.05
CA ILE A 190 -11.44 17.92 34.64
C ILE A 190 -10.48 17.52 35.75
N ASP A 191 -9.74 18.48 36.34
CA ASP A 191 -8.79 18.17 37.42
C ASP A 191 -9.48 17.68 38.69
N THR A 192 -10.67 18.19 39.01
CA THR A 192 -11.50 17.70 40.12
C THR A 192 -11.93 16.25 39.88
N LEU A 193 -12.46 15.95 38.68
CA LEU A 193 -12.88 14.59 38.31
C LEU A 193 -11.71 13.60 38.29
N VAL A 194 -10.55 14.00 37.75
CA VAL A 194 -9.34 13.17 37.73
C VAL A 194 -8.85 12.87 39.15
N LYS A 195 -8.81 13.87 40.05
CA LYS A 195 -8.43 13.66 41.46
C LYS A 195 -9.43 12.72 42.15
N SER A 196 -10.72 12.97 41.97
CA SER A 196 -11.80 12.17 42.54
C SER A 196 -11.71 10.71 42.08
N TYR A 197 -11.54 10.46 40.78
CA TYR A 197 -11.34 9.12 40.23
C TYR A 197 -10.10 8.45 40.83
N LYS A 198 -8.94 9.14 40.90
CA LYS A 198 -7.73 8.58 41.51
C LYS A 198 -7.90 8.19 42.97
N SER A 199 -8.68 8.95 43.74
CA SER A 199 -9.01 8.61 45.14
C SER A 199 -10.10 7.55 45.29
N SER A 200 -10.88 7.30 44.23
CA SER A 200 -12.04 6.42 44.26
C SER A 200 -11.68 4.95 44.47
N GLU A 201 -12.59 4.20 45.09
CA GLU A 201 -12.44 2.75 45.26
C GLU A 201 -12.39 2.01 43.91
N ILE A 202 -13.05 2.56 42.88
CA ILE A 202 -13.04 2.02 41.50
C ILE A 202 -11.62 1.97 40.96
N CYS A 203 -10.87 3.07 41.08
CA CYS A 203 -9.48 3.14 40.61
C CYS A 203 -8.59 2.16 41.37
N LYS A 204 -8.75 2.07 42.71
CA LYS A 204 -8.01 1.10 43.53
C LYS A 204 -8.31 -0.35 43.11
N GLN A 205 -9.57 -0.68 42.86
CA GLN A 205 -9.99 -2.01 42.41
C GLN A 205 -9.42 -2.35 41.03
N VAL A 206 -9.44 -1.40 40.09
CA VAL A 206 -8.80 -1.57 38.78
C VAL A 206 -7.30 -1.80 38.94
N GLN A 207 -6.61 -0.97 39.72
CA GLN A 207 -5.17 -1.12 39.96
C GLN A 207 -4.84 -2.47 40.60
N HIS A 208 -5.63 -2.90 41.59
CA HIS A 208 -5.49 -4.20 42.22
C HIS A 208 -5.66 -5.35 41.19
N ASN A 209 -6.67 -5.27 40.33
CA ASN A 209 -6.89 -6.26 39.27
C ASN A 209 -5.72 -6.29 38.27
N VAL A 210 -5.21 -5.12 37.87
CA VAL A 210 -4.04 -5.03 36.97
C VAL A 210 -2.79 -5.63 37.62
N LEU A 211 -2.56 -5.39 38.91
CA LEU A 211 -1.46 -5.98 39.66
C LEU A 211 -1.60 -7.51 39.79
N LYS A 212 -2.81 -7.99 40.05
CA LYS A 212 -3.10 -9.43 40.11
C LYS A 212 -2.84 -10.11 38.76
N ILE A 213 -3.23 -9.47 37.66
CA ILE A 213 -3.00 -9.97 36.29
C ILE A 213 -1.51 -9.92 35.94
N SER A 214 -0.78 -8.88 36.36
CA SER A 214 0.66 -8.75 36.07
C SER A 214 1.53 -9.77 36.81
N GLN A 215 1.08 -10.21 38.00
CA GLN A 215 1.73 -11.26 38.79
C GLN A 215 1.41 -12.69 38.33
N GLN A 216 0.33 -12.89 37.56
CA GLN A 216 0.05 -14.20 36.98
C GLN A 216 1.09 -14.54 35.90
N LYS A 217 1.56 -15.80 35.90
CA LYS A 217 2.45 -16.31 34.83
C LYS A 217 1.77 -16.07 33.49
N ARG A 218 2.41 -15.27 32.63
CA ARG A 218 1.94 -15.02 31.26
C ARG A 218 1.69 -16.37 30.58
N GLY A 219 0.44 -16.64 30.22
CA GLY A 219 0.10 -17.77 29.37
C GLY A 219 0.86 -17.68 28.03
N PRO A 220 0.85 -18.74 27.21
CA PRO A 220 1.45 -18.69 25.89
C PRO A 220 0.88 -17.50 25.12
N LEU A 221 1.76 -16.60 24.69
CA LEU A 221 1.41 -15.49 23.80
C LEU A 221 0.82 -16.11 22.53
N GLU A 222 -0.43 -15.78 22.22
CA GLU A 222 -1.03 -16.28 20.97
C GLU A 222 -0.23 -15.78 19.77
N LYS A 223 -0.07 -16.66 18.78
CA LYS A 223 0.61 -16.33 17.53
C LYS A 223 -0.10 -15.15 16.86
N LYS A 224 0.58 -14.02 16.81
CA LYS A 224 0.11 -12.80 16.16
C LYS A 224 0.28 -12.95 14.64
N GLY A 225 -0.82 -12.83 13.89
CA GLY A 225 -0.81 -12.79 12.43
C GLY A 225 -1.53 -13.97 11.74
N SER A 226 -1.49 -13.94 10.42
CA SER A 226 -2.10 -14.95 9.53
C SER A 226 -1.64 -16.37 9.84
N GLN A 227 -2.60 -17.29 9.82
CA GLN A 227 -2.38 -18.74 9.96
C GLN A 227 -2.22 -19.45 8.60
N ALA A 228 -2.29 -18.71 7.49
CA ALA A 228 -2.10 -19.26 6.15
C ALA A 228 -0.60 -19.36 5.81
N SER A 229 -0.21 -20.40 5.08
CA SER A 229 1.16 -20.56 4.60
C SER A 229 1.55 -19.46 3.61
N PHE A 230 2.86 -19.22 3.49
CA PHE A 230 3.42 -18.28 2.52
C PHE A 230 2.97 -18.56 1.08
N ILE A 231 2.91 -19.85 0.69
CA ILE A 231 2.50 -20.27 -0.65
C ILE A 231 1.02 -19.94 -0.88
N THR A 232 0.15 -20.27 0.08
CA THR A 232 -1.27 -19.90 0.04
C THR A 232 -1.41 -18.38 -0.08
N GLN A 233 -0.69 -17.61 0.74
CA GLN A 233 -0.71 -16.14 0.67
C GLN A 233 -0.32 -15.64 -0.72
N SER A 234 0.79 -16.11 -1.29
CA SER A 234 1.24 -15.72 -2.63
C SER A 234 0.22 -16.05 -3.71
N ILE A 235 -0.34 -17.25 -3.74
CA ILE A 235 -1.33 -17.67 -4.76
C ILE A 235 -2.59 -16.81 -4.67
N VAL A 236 -3.09 -16.60 -3.44
CA VAL A 236 -4.31 -15.83 -3.19
C VAL A 236 -4.09 -14.36 -3.58
N LEU A 237 -2.93 -13.78 -3.24
CA LEU A 237 -2.55 -12.42 -3.62
C LEU A 237 -2.38 -12.27 -5.13
N THR A 238 -1.78 -13.25 -5.83
CA THR A 238 -1.69 -13.25 -7.29
C THR A 238 -3.09 -13.26 -7.91
N LYS A 239 -3.99 -14.14 -7.46
CA LYS A 239 -5.35 -14.22 -7.99
C LYS A 239 -6.12 -12.92 -7.75
N ARG A 240 -6.02 -12.36 -6.54
CA ARG A 240 -6.64 -11.09 -6.17
C ARG A 240 -6.11 -9.94 -7.02
N SER A 241 -4.78 -9.85 -7.17
CA SER A 241 -4.13 -8.80 -7.95
C SER A 241 -4.48 -8.89 -9.42
N PHE A 242 -4.52 -10.10 -10.00
CA PHE A 242 -4.92 -10.33 -11.38
C PHE A 242 -6.35 -9.82 -11.66
N ILE A 243 -7.32 -10.14 -10.79
CA ILE A 243 -8.69 -9.62 -10.95
C ILE A 243 -8.73 -8.10 -10.84
N ASN A 244 -7.95 -7.52 -9.91
CA ASN A 244 -7.87 -6.08 -9.74
C ASN A 244 -7.33 -5.40 -11.01
N MET A 245 -6.21 -5.91 -11.55
CA MET A 245 -5.55 -5.42 -12.76
C MET A 245 -6.43 -5.57 -14.01
N TYR A 246 -7.21 -6.65 -14.11
CA TYR A 246 -8.16 -6.84 -15.21
C TYR A 246 -9.32 -5.84 -15.17
N ARG A 247 -9.89 -5.60 -13.99
CA ARG A 247 -11.11 -4.80 -13.81
C ARG A 247 -10.85 -3.31 -13.72
N ASP A 248 -9.64 -2.91 -13.34
CA ASP A 248 -9.19 -1.52 -13.38
C ASP A 248 -8.70 -1.17 -14.79
N LEU A 249 -9.55 -0.47 -15.55
CA LEU A 249 -9.23 0.01 -16.90
C LEU A 249 -7.99 0.92 -16.93
N GLY A 250 -7.75 1.69 -15.86
CA GLY A 250 -6.63 2.62 -15.77
C GLY A 250 -5.29 1.92 -15.57
N TYR A 251 -5.28 0.65 -15.19
CA TYR A 251 -4.07 -0.09 -14.84
C TYR A 251 -3.27 -0.48 -16.08
N TYR A 252 -3.86 -1.30 -16.97
CA TYR A 252 -3.20 -1.81 -18.18
C TYR A 252 -3.99 -1.54 -19.47
N TRP A 253 -5.32 -1.48 -19.43
CA TRP A 253 -6.12 -1.38 -20.66
C TRP A 253 -5.96 -0.04 -21.37
N LEU A 254 -6.00 1.07 -20.64
CA LEU A 254 -5.75 2.40 -21.22
C LEU A 254 -4.33 2.48 -21.80
N ARG A 255 -3.35 1.95 -21.06
CA ARG A 255 -1.95 1.87 -21.49
C ARG A 255 -1.81 1.03 -22.77
N PHE A 256 -2.46 -0.12 -22.84
CA PHE A 256 -2.45 -0.99 -24.00
C PHE A 256 -2.99 -0.28 -25.25
N ALA A 257 -4.11 0.43 -25.14
CA ALA A 257 -4.68 1.20 -26.24
C ALA A 257 -3.73 2.32 -26.73
N ILE A 258 -3.12 3.05 -25.80
CA ILE A 258 -2.15 4.10 -26.12
C ILE A 258 -0.89 3.50 -26.77
N TYR A 259 -0.42 2.34 -26.33
CA TYR A 259 0.75 1.69 -26.91
C TYR A 259 0.48 1.24 -28.34
N ILE A 260 -0.70 0.68 -28.63
CA ILE A 260 -1.11 0.37 -30.01
C ILE A 260 -1.07 1.63 -30.87
N ALA A 261 -1.68 2.73 -30.40
CA ALA A 261 -1.71 3.99 -31.15
C ALA A 261 -0.29 4.52 -31.42
N LEU A 262 0.59 4.54 -30.40
CA LEU A 262 1.97 5.01 -30.54
C LEU A 262 2.79 4.11 -31.47
N CYS A 263 2.71 2.80 -31.31
CA CYS A 263 3.42 1.86 -32.18
C CYS A 263 2.92 1.90 -33.62
N LEU A 264 1.63 2.17 -33.84
CA LEU A 264 1.08 2.39 -35.17
C LEU A 264 1.64 3.68 -35.77
N CYS A 265 1.67 4.79 -35.02
CA CYS A 265 2.26 6.04 -35.47
C CYS A 265 3.74 5.89 -35.83
N VAL A 266 4.54 5.27 -34.95
CA VAL A 266 5.97 5.03 -35.23
C VAL A 266 6.13 4.08 -36.42
N GLY A 267 5.34 3.02 -36.46
CA GLY A 267 5.35 2.04 -37.54
C GLY A 267 5.06 2.66 -38.91
N THR A 268 4.11 3.60 -38.99
CA THR A 268 3.76 4.28 -40.24
C THR A 268 4.74 5.40 -40.62
N ILE A 269 5.25 6.16 -39.65
CA ILE A 269 6.27 7.21 -39.90
C ILE A 269 7.56 6.59 -40.46
N PHE A 270 7.95 5.44 -39.93
CA PHE A 270 9.16 4.72 -40.32
C PHE A 270 8.85 3.53 -41.25
N HIS A 271 7.76 3.60 -42.00
CA HIS A 271 7.32 2.47 -42.83
C HIS A 271 8.37 2.09 -43.88
N ASP A 272 8.79 0.82 -43.86
CA ASP A 272 9.77 0.21 -44.76
C ASP A 272 11.02 1.07 -45.02
N ILE A 273 11.84 1.29 -43.99
CA ILE A 273 13.02 2.18 -44.04
C ILE A 273 14.04 1.76 -45.14
N GLY A 274 14.03 0.51 -45.58
CA GLY A 274 15.00 -0.02 -46.55
C GLY A 274 16.43 -0.11 -46.00
N LEU A 275 17.44 -0.26 -46.88
CA LEU A 275 18.84 -0.50 -46.52
C LEU A 275 19.79 0.60 -47.05
N THR A 276 19.36 1.86 -47.04
CA THR A 276 20.21 3.00 -47.47
C THR A 276 21.14 3.47 -46.36
N TYR A 277 22.17 4.27 -46.65
CA TYR A 277 23.05 4.85 -45.61
C TYR A 277 22.25 5.64 -44.55
N GLY A 278 21.22 6.39 -44.97
CA GLY A 278 20.32 7.12 -44.06
C GLY A 278 19.45 6.19 -43.18
N SER A 279 19.21 4.95 -43.62
CA SER A 279 18.43 3.97 -42.86
C SER A 279 19.09 3.57 -41.54
N ILE A 280 20.42 3.68 -41.42
CA ILE A 280 21.17 3.36 -40.19
C ILE A 280 20.68 4.26 -39.04
N GLN A 281 20.68 5.57 -39.27
CA GLN A 281 20.24 6.54 -38.27
C GLN A 281 18.74 6.42 -37.98
N ALA A 282 17.92 6.17 -39.00
CA ALA A 282 16.48 6.02 -38.86
C ALA A 282 16.11 4.78 -38.02
N ARG A 283 16.73 3.62 -38.28
CA ARG A 283 16.58 2.38 -37.48
C ARG A 283 17.00 2.62 -36.03
N GLY A 284 18.16 3.23 -35.80
CA GLY A 284 18.64 3.52 -34.45
C GLY A 284 17.75 4.49 -33.65
N SER A 285 17.21 5.51 -34.33
CA SER A 285 16.30 6.50 -33.72
C SER A 285 14.94 5.88 -33.36
N MET A 286 14.39 5.04 -34.24
CA MET A 286 13.16 4.29 -33.99
C MET A 286 13.32 3.32 -32.81
N LEU A 287 14.42 2.56 -32.78
CA LEU A 287 14.71 1.62 -31.70
C LEU A 287 14.88 2.34 -30.35
N MET A 288 15.56 3.50 -30.33
CA MET A 288 15.63 4.33 -29.14
C MET A 288 14.24 4.82 -28.72
N PHE A 289 13.41 5.28 -29.65
CA PHE A 289 12.06 5.73 -29.33
C PHE A 289 11.23 4.61 -28.68
N VAL A 290 11.31 3.38 -29.21
CA VAL A 290 10.70 2.19 -28.61
C VAL A 290 11.27 1.93 -27.21
N ALA A 291 12.60 1.94 -27.06
CA ALA A 291 13.26 1.63 -25.80
C ALA A 291 13.01 2.69 -24.71
N ALA A 292 12.91 3.97 -25.07
CA ALA A 292 12.78 5.09 -24.15
C ALA A 292 11.33 5.53 -23.97
N PHE A 293 10.61 5.84 -25.05
CA PHE A 293 9.29 6.45 -24.95
C PHE A 293 8.21 5.43 -24.59
N LEU A 294 8.22 4.23 -25.18
CA LEU A 294 7.25 3.20 -24.79
C LEU A 294 7.51 2.75 -23.35
N THR A 295 8.74 2.64 -22.89
CA THR A 295 9.00 2.30 -21.48
C THR A 295 8.66 3.44 -20.52
N PHE A 296 8.87 4.70 -20.91
CA PHE A 296 8.48 5.88 -20.15
C PHE A 296 6.97 5.93 -19.89
N MET A 297 6.15 5.58 -20.89
CA MET A 297 4.68 5.52 -20.74
C MET A 297 4.21 4.47 -19.74
N ALA A 298 5.08 3.57 -19.27
CA ALA A 298 4.76 2.62 -18.21
C ALA A 298 4.44 3.28 -16.87
N ILE A 299 4.84 4.53 -16.67
CA ILE A 299 4.49 5.36 -15.50
C ILE A 299 2.97 5.50 -15.34
N GLY A 300 2.19 5.37 -16.41
CA GLY A 300 0.73 5.52 -16.39
C GLY A 300 0.00 4.59 -15.41
N GLY A 301 0.56 3.42 -15.08
CA GLY A 301 -0.03 2.49 -14.09
C GLY A 301 0.21 2.90 -12.63
N PHE A 302 1.03 3.92 -12.37
CA PHE A 302 1.47 4.32 -11.04
C PHE A 302 0.34 4.67 -10.06
N PRO A 303 -0.72 5.42 -10.45
CA PRO A 303 -1.81 5.74 -9.52
C PRO A 303 -2.50 4.50 -8.95
N SER A 304 -2.73 3.47 -9.77
CA SER A 304 -3.32 2.21 -9.31
C SER A 304 -2.40 1.47 -8.34
N PHE A 305 -1.08 1.46 -8.58
CA PHE A 305 -0.10 0.90 -7.65
C PHE A 305 -0.08 1.62 -6.29
N VAL A 306 -0.20 2.95 -6.26
CA VAL A 306 -0.25 3.73 -5.01
C VAL A 306 -1.48 3.35 -4.17
N GLU A 307 -2.63 3.14 -4.80
CA GLU A 307 -3.83 2.66 -4.10
C GLU A 307 -3.65 1.23 -3.55
N ASP A 308 -3.00 0.34 -4.32
CA ASP A 308 -2.67 -1.00 -3.84
C ASP A 308 -1.70 -0.96 -2.65
N MET A 309 -0.72 -0.03 -2.65
CA MET A 309 0.21 0.17 -1.53
C MET A 309 -0.48 0.66 -0.25
N LYS A 310 -1.52 1.50 -0.36
CA LYS A 310 -2.32 1.94 0.81
C LYS A 310 -3.06 0.75 1.44
N ILE A 311 -3.64 -0.10 0.61
CA ILE A 311 -4.35 -1.31 1.07
C ILE A 311 -3.36 -2.29 1.70
N PHE A 312 -2.23 -2.52 1.03
CA PHE A 312 -1.14 -3.33 1.54
C PHE A 312 -0.72 -2.90 2.94
N GLY A 313 -0.44 -1.60 3.13
CA GLY A 313 -0.01 -1.07 4.42
C GLY A 313 -1.01 -1.36 5.55
N ARG A 314 -2.31 -1.24 5.27
CA ARG A 314 -3.36 -1.54 6.26
C ARG A 314 -3.45 -3.03 6.58
N GLU A 315 -3.54 -3.89 5.56
CA GLU A 315 -3.65 -5.35 5.74
C GLU A 315 -2.41 -5.93 6.42
N ARG A 316 -1.24 -5.33 6.15
CA ARG A 316 0.03 -5.69 6.76
C ARG A 316 0.10 -5.34 8.24
N LEU A 317 -0.38 -4.15 8.64
CA LEU A 317 -0.48 -3.75 10.06
C LEU A 317 -1.41 -4.66 10.85
N ASN A 318 -2.47 -5.17 10.21
CA ASN A 318 -3.40 -6.15 10.80
C ASN A 318 -2.87 -7.60 10.71
N GLY A 319 -1.69 -7.82 10.11
CA GLY A 319 -1.03 -9.12 10.08
C GLY A 319 -1.61 -10.12 9.08
N HIS A 320 -2.31 -9.67 8.02
CA HIS A 320 -2.95 -10.56 7.05
C HIS A 320 -1.95 -11.36 6.19
N TYR A 321 -0.80 -10.79 5.85
CA TYR A 321 0.25 -11.45 5.07
C TYR A 321 1.60 -10.71 5.15
N GLY A 322 2.66 -11.35 4.66
CA GLY A 322 4.01 -10.80 4.65
C GLY A 322 4.38 -10.01 3.38
N VAL A 323 5.40 -9.16 3.48
CA VAL A 323 5.93 -8.35 2.35
C VAL A 323 6.33 -9.24 1.16
N GLY A 324 7.01 -10.36 1.41
CA GLY A 324 7.48 -11.25 0.34
C GLY A 324 6.32 -11.86 -0.48
N ALA A 325 5.23 -12.25 0.20
CA ALA A 325 4.07 -12.83 -0.48
C ALA A 325 3.39 -11.80 -1.39
N PHE A 326 3.34 -10.53 -0.96
CA PHE A 326 2.84 -9.42 -1.77
C PHE A 326 3.73 -9.11 -2.98
N VAL A 327 5.04 -8.99 -2.79
CA VAL A 327 5.98 -8.68 -3.88
C VAL A 327 5.92 -9.77 -4.96
N ILE A 328 5.97 -11.04 -4.57
CA ILE A 328 5.86 -12.17 -5.50
C ILE A 328 4.47 -12.18 -6.15
N GLY A 329 3.43 -12.04 -5.32
CA GLY A 329 2.04 -12.10 -5.77
C GLY A 329 1.75 -11.08 -6.88
N ASN A 330 2.20 -9.84 -6.65
CA ASN A 330 2.05 -8.72 -7.58
C ASN A 330 2.92 -8.85 -8.84
N THR A 331 4.15 -9.36 -8.69
CA THR A 331 5.06 -9.56 -9.83
C THR A 331 4.51 -10.63 -10.77
N ILE A 332 4.04 -11.77 -10.24
CA ILE A 332 3.48 -12.84 -11.07
C ILE A 332 2.17 -12.38 -11.74
N SER A 333 1.35 -11.60 -11.04
CA SER A 333 0.08 -11.13 -11.62
C SER A 333 0.25 -10.14 -12.77
N SER A 334 1.34 -9.36 -12.82
CA SER A 334 1.56 -8.39 -13.92
C SER A 334 2.17 -9.00 -15.19
N ILE A 335 2.83 -10.17 -15.11
CA ILE A 335 3.50 -10.82 -16.25
C ILE A 335 2.59 -10.98 -17.48
N PRO A 336 1.36 -11.52 -17.39
CA PRO A 336 0.51 -11.71 -18.56
C PRO A 336 0.15 -10.38 -19.26
N TYR A 337 -0.10 -9.32 -18.47
CA TYR A 337 -0.47 -8.01 -19.00
C TYR A 337 0.71 -7.32 -19.67
N LEU A 338 1.90 -7.35 -19.07
CA LEU A 338 3.08 -6.79 -19.71
C LEU A 338 3.49 -7.58 -20.95
N CYS A 339 3.36 -8.91 -20.94
CA CYS A 339 3.58 -9.73 -22.13
C CYS A 339 2.65 -9.30 -23.28
N PHE A 340 1.37 -9.08 -22.99
CA PHE A 340 0.39 -8.61 -23.97
C PHE A 340 0.71 -7.20 -24.51
N ILE A 341 1.12 -6.28 -23.62
CA ILE A 341 1.52 -4.91 -23.97
C ILE A 341 2.81 -4.87 -24.79
N SER A 342 3.72 -5.82 -24.61
CA SER A 342 4.95 -5.89 -25.39
C SER A 342 4.76 -6.62 -26.71
N LEU A 343 3.95 -7.66 -26.77
CA LEU A 343 3.78 -8.50 -27.95
C LEU A 343 3.02 -7.78 -29.08
N ILE A 344 1.81 -7.28 -28.81
CA ILE A 344 0.93 -6.76 -29.86
C ILE A 344 1.44 -5.39 -30.39
N PRO A 345 1.60 -4.35 -29.55
CA PRO A 345 2.26 -3.11 -29.97
C PRO A 345 3.66 -3.32 -30.53
N GLY A 346 4.44 -4.25 -29.95
CA GLY A 346 5.78 -4.58 -30.46
C GLY A 346 5.75 -5.14 -31.88
N ALA A 347 4.80 -6.04 -32.20
CA ALA A 347 4.62 -6.56 -33.55
C ALA A 347 4.28 -5.45 -34.56
N LEU A 348 3.40 -4.51 -34.19
CA LEU A 348 3.06 -3.37 -35.05
C LEU A 348 4.30 -2.51 -35.34
N ALA A 349 5.05 -2.15 -34.30
CA ALA A 349 6.27 -1.35 -34.47
C ALA A 349 7.35 -2.11 -35.26
N TYR A 350 7.48 -3.43 -35.07
CA TYR A 350 8.54 -4.22 -35.69
C TYR A 350 8.31 -4.45 -37.19
N TYR A 351 7.12 -4.95 -37.55
CA TYR A 351 6.83 -5.36 -38.92
C TYR A 351 6.52 -4.18 -39.85
N LEU A 352 5.85 -3.13 -39.37
CA LEU A 352 5.56 -1.95 -40.21
C LEU A 352 6.83 -1.21 -40.61
N VAL A 353 7.84 -1.19 -39.73
CA VAL A 353 9.11 -0.51 -39.99
C VAL A 353 10.01 -1.26 -40.97
N GLY A 354 9.79 -2.57 -41.16
CA GLY A 354 10.67 -3.38 -42.00
C GLY A 354 12.03 -3.68 -41.32
N LEU A 355 12.01 -3.96 -40.02
CA LEU A 355 13.14 -4.57 -39.30
C LEU A 355 13.42 -5.99 -39.81
N GLN A 356 14.51 -6.62 -39.37
CA GLN A 356 14.89 -7.95 -39.85
C GLN A 356 13.74 -8.98 -39.73
N LYS A 357 13.33 -9.61 -40.84
CA LYS A 357 12.09 -10.43 -40.85
C LYS A 357 12.18 -11.80 -40.13
N SER A 358 13.32 -12.13 -39.54
CA SER A 358 13.53 -13.42 -38.88
C SER A 358 12.73 -13.54 -37.57
N PHE A 359 12.14 -14.72 -37.32
CA PHE A 359 11.36 -14.99 -36.12
C PHE A 359 12.18 -14.80 -34.83
N ASP A 360 13.44 -15.23 -34.84
CA ASP A 360 14.33 -15.11 -33.67
C ASP A 360 14.58 -13.65 -33.29
N HIS A 361 14.72 -12.78 -34.30
CA HIS A 361 14.96 -11.35 -34.11
C HIS A 361 13.70 -10.65 -33.57
N PHE A 362 12.51 -11.05 -34.03
CA PHE A 362 11.25 -10.54 -33.50
C PHE A 362 11.02 -10.97 -32.04
N ILE A 363 11.23 -12.25 -31.71
CA ILE A 363 11.05 -12.74 -30.34
C ILE A 363 12.02 -12.07 -29.38
N TYR A 364 13.29 -11.89 -29.77
CA TYR A 364 14.26 -11.15 -28.98
C TYR A 364 13.80 -9.71 -28.73
N PHE A 365 13.31 -9.01 -29.77
CA PHE A 365 12.77 -7.65 -29.64
C PHE A 365 11.62 -7.57 -28.63
N VAL A 366 10.68 -8.51 -28.68
CA VAL A 366 9.53 -8.57 -27.75
C VAL A 366 9.98 -8.87 -26.31
N ILE A 367 10.89 -9.84 -26.11
CA ILE A 367 11.41 -10.17 -24.78
C ILE A 367 12.19 -8.99 -24.18
N LEU A 368 12.93 -8.26 -25.00
CA LEU A 368 13.67 -7.08 -24.58
C LEU A 368 12.72 -5.94 -24.16
N LEU A 369 11.66 -5.68 -24.93
CA LEU A 369 10.63 -4.71 -24.58
C LEU A 369 9.86 -5.11 -23.31
N PHE A 370 9.52 -6.40 -23.18
CA PHE A 370 8.89 -6.96 -21.98
C PHE A 370 9.76 -6.75 -20.74
N THR A 371 11.05 -7.11 -20.81
CA THR A 371 11.97 -6.97 -19.69
C THR A 371 12.17 -5.49 -19.31
N SER A 372 12.26 -4.61 -20.31
CA SER A 372 12.37 -3.16 -20.09
C SER A 372 11.13 -2.58 -19.39
N THR A 373 9.93 -2.99 -19.79
CA THR A 373 8.70 -2.55 -19.11
C THR A 373 8.58 -3.11 -17.69
N MET A 374 9.02 -4.36 -17.45
CA MET A 374 9.12 -4.94 -16.09
C MET A 374 10.08 -4.15 -15.19
N LEU A 375 11.21 -3.67 -15.74
CA LEU A 375 12.16 -2.83 -15.01
C LEU A 375 11.53 -1.51 -14.58
N VAL A 376 10.86 -0.82 -15.52
CA VAL A 376 10.17 0.43 -15.20
C VAL A 376 9.12 0.22 -14.12
N GLU A 377 8.31 -0.83 -14.23
CA GLU A 377 7.30 -1.16 -13.21
C GLU A 377 7.95 -1.36 -11.83
N SER A 378 9.10 -2.03 -11.77
CA SER A 378 9.85 -2.28 -10.53
C SER A 378 10.40 -0.99 -9.90
N ILE A 379 10.91 -0.07 -10.73
CA ILE A 379 11.34 1.27 -10.29
C ILE A 379 10.13 2.05 -9.75
N MET A 380 9.01 2.04 -10.48
CA MET A 380 7.79 2.75 -10.07
C MET A 380 7.19 2.19 -8.78
N MET A 381 7.20 0.88 -8.57
CA MET A 381 6.81 0.27 -7.29
C MET A 381 7.69 0.75 -6.14
N THR A 382 8.99 0.85 -6.38
CA THR A 382 9.92 1.40 -5.37
C THR A 382 9.56 2.83 -5.02
N VAL A 383 9.32 3.68 -6.02
CA VAL A 383 8.88 5.07 -5.81
C VAL A 383 7.55 5.13 -5.05
N ALA A 384 6.59 4.26 -5.37
CA ALA A 384 5.28 4.21 -4.72
C ALA A 384 5.36 3.87 -3.21
N SER A 385 6.39 3.13 -2.79
CA SER A 385 6.58 2.77 -1.39
C SER A 385 7.12 3.92 -0.53
N VAL A 386 7.79 4.90 -1.15
CA VAL A 386 8.45 6.01 -0.46
C VAL A 386 7.59 7.28 -0.50
N VAL A 387 6.92 7.53 -1.63
CA VAL A 387 6.22 8.79 -1.87
C VAL A 387 4.79 8.78 -1.30
N PRO A 388 4.34 9.84 -0.60
CA PRO A 388 3.03 9.86 0.05
C PRO A 388 1.83 10.08 -0.90
N ASN A 389 2.05 10.66 -2.09
CA ASN A 389 0.99 11.01 -3.05
C ASN A 389 1.39 10.57 -4.47
N TYR A 390 0.40 10.14 -5.26
CA TYR A 390 0.57 9.74 -6.65
C TYR A 390 1.18 10.85 -7.54
N LEU A 391 0.83 12.13 -7.33
CA LEU A 391 1.34 13.22 -8.19
C LEU A 391 2.87 13.38 -8.03
N MET A 392 3.34 13.43 -6.78
CA MET A 392 4.77 13.48 -6.48
C MET A 392 5.50 12.26 -7.07
N GLY A 393 4.89 11.09 -6.99
CA GLY A 393 5.53 9.87 -7.48
C GLY A 393 5.58 9.77 -9.01
N ILE A 394 4.59 10.32 -9.73
CA ILE A 394 4.67 10.49 -11.20
C ILE A 394 5.84 11.42 -11.54
N ILE A 395 5.96 12.56 -10.87
CA ILE A 395 7.05 13.52 -11.11
C ILE A 395 8.42 12.89 -10.81
N THR A 396 8.56 12.23 -9.66
CA THR A 396 9.81 11.55 -9.27
C THR A 396 10.16 10.42 -10.23
N GLY A 397 9.20 9.55 -10.57
CA GLY A 397 9.40 8.46 -11.51
C GLY A 397 9.78 8.94 -12.91
N ALA A 398 9.10 9.98 -13.41
CA ALA A 398 9.41 10.62 -14.69
C ALA A 398 10.81 11.25 -14.69
N GLY A 399 11.21 11.90 -13.59
CA GLY A 399 12.55 12.46 -13.44
C GLY A 399 13.65 11.39 -13.45
N ILE A 400 13.46 10.30 -12.71
CA ILE A 400 14.39 9.16 -12.70
C ILE A 400 14.51 8.55 -14.09
N GLN A 401 13.38 8.29 -14.77
CA GLN A 401 13.36 7.75 -16.12
C GLN A 401 14.02 8.70 -17.13
N GLY A 402 13.72 10.00 -17.07
CA GLY A 402 14.33 11.01 -17.93
C GLY A 402 15.86 11.04 -17.83
N ILE A 403 16.39 10.98 -16.61
CA ILE A 403 17.85 10.90 -16.38
C ILE A 403 18.42 9.58 -16.95
N MET A 404 17.73 8.45 -16.77
CA MET A 404 18.17 7.16 -17.32
C MET A 404 18.13 7.15 -18.86
N ILE A 405 17.15 7.79 -19.49
CA ILE A 405 17.04 7.91 -20.95
C ILE A 405 18.19 8.75 -21.51
N LEU A 406 18.50 9.89 -20.89
CA LEU A 406 19.62 10.75 -21.30
C LEU A 406 20.96 10.02 -21.26
N ASN A 407 21.14 9.16 -20.25
CA ASN A 407 22.33 8.32 -20.09
C ASN A 407 22.25 6.99 -20.85
N GLY A 408 21.26 6.77 -21.73
CA GLY A 408 21.08 5.51 -22.47
C GLY A 408 22.06 5.29 -23.61
N GLY A 409 22.98 6.23 -23.89
CA GLY A 409 24.00 6.11 -24.94
C GLY A 409 23.56 6.51 -26.35
N PHE A 410 22.36 7.10 -26.50
CA PHE A 410 21.85 7.58 -27.79
C PHE A 410 22.02 9.10 -27.98
N PHE A 411 21.56 9.91 -27.01
CA PHE A 411 21.66 11.38 -27.10
C PHE A 411 23.10 11.90 -27.04
N ARG A 412 23.94 11.17 -26.31
CA ARG A 412 25.38 11.35 -26.30
C ARG A 412 26.02 9.97 -26.25
N LEU A 413 26.98 9.76 -27.12
CA LEU A 413 27.66 8.48 -27.26
C LEU A 413 28.52 8.19 -26.02
N PRO A 414 28.71 6.90 -25.66
CA PRO A 414 29.43 6.47 -24.46
C PRO A 414 30.80 7.11 -24.24
N ASP A 415 31.60 7.31 -25.29
CA ASP A 415 32.93 7.88 -25.15
C ASP A 415 32.95 9.39 -24.92
N ASP A 416 31.89 10.08 -25.35
CA ASP A 416 31.73 11.52 -25.17
C ASP A 416 31.08 11.89 -23.82
N LEU A 417 30.69 10.91 -23.01
CA LEU A 417 30.11 11.13 -21.69
C LEU A 417 31.16 11.58 -20.67
N PRO A 418 30.90 12.64 -19.88
CA PRO A 418 31.82 13.06 -18.83
C PRO A 418 32.06 11.95 -17.80
N LYS A 419 33.34 11.69 -17.51
CA LYS A 419 33.78 10.47 -16.81
C LYS A 419 33.28 10.28 -15.37
N PRO A 420 33.36 11.27 -14.45
CA PRO A 420 33.26 11.00 -13.02
C PRO A 420 31.84 10.74 -12.48
N PHE A 421 30.80 11.07 -13.24
CA PHE A 421 29.40 10.90 -12.79
C PHE A 421 28.51 10.29 -13.88
N TRP A 422 28.58 10.83 -15.09
CA TRP A 422 27.71 10.42 -16.20
C TRP A 422 28.15 9.09 -16.81
N ARG A 423 29.44 8.91 -17.09
CA ARG A 423 29.98 7.62 -17.55
C ARG A 423 30.06 6.60 -16.41
N TYR A 424 30.51 7.01 -15.23
CA TYR A 424 30.55 6.15 -14.04
C TYR A 424 29.89 6.89 -12.86
N PRO A 425 28.80 6.39 -12.26
CA PRO A 425 28.11 5.11 -12.50
C PRO A 425 26.85 5.21 -13.39
N MET A 426 26.37 6.41 -13.74
CA MET A 426 25.01 6.59 -14.27
C MET A 426 24.72 5.82 -15.57
N TYR A 427 25.66 5.81 -16.51
CA TYR A 427 25.56 5.02 -17.75
C TYR A 427 25.38 3.51 -17.50
N TYR A 428 26.03 2.95 -16.47
CA TYR A 428 25.94 1.52 -16.15
C TYR A 428 24.71 1.16 -15.31
N ILE A 429 24.15 2.12 -14.58
CA ILE A 429 22.90 1.96 -13.80
C ILE A 429 21.68 2.08 -14.72
N ALA A 430 21.75 2.93 -15.74
CA ALA A 430 20.66 3.13 -16.69
C ALA A 430 20.41 1.87 -17.52
N PHE A 431 19.27 1.21 -17.30
CA PHE A 431 18.91 0.01 -18.05
C PHE A 431 18.78 0.26 -19.56
N HIS A 432 18.48 1.50 -19.95
CA HIS A 432 18.43 1.93 -21.35
C HIS A 432 19.75 1.67 -22.10
N LYS A 433 20.90 1.68 -21.42
CA LYS A 433 22.18 1.25 -22.01
C LYS A 433 22.03 -0.14 -22.63
N TYR A 434 21.70 -1.13 -21.80
CA TYR A 434 21.63 -2.54 -22.21
C TYR A 434 20.45 -2.80 -23.15
N ALA A 435 19.33 -2.08 -22.96
CA ALA A 435 18.20 -2.15 -23.88
C ALA A 435 18.58 -1.64 -25.28
N ASN A 436 19.22 -0.47 -25.39
CA ASN A 436 19.66 0.08 -26.67
C ASN A 436 20.70 -0.81 -27.34
N GLN A 437 21.71 -1.28 -26.59
CA GLN A 437 22.71 -2.22 -27.11
C GLN A 437 22.07 -3.53 -27.60
N GLY A 438 21.12 -4.09 -26.85
CA GLY A 438 20.37 -5.28 -27.25
C GLY A 438 19.58 -5.06 -28.53
N PHE A 439 18.84 -3.94 -28.64
CA PHE A 439 18.09 -3.59 -29.86
C PHE A 439 19.02 -3.40 -31.05
N TYR A 440 20.14 -2.69 -30.88
CA TYR A 440 21.08 -2.43 -31.97
C TYR A 440 21.78 -3.71 -32.43
N LYS A 441 22.31 -4.54 -31.53
CA LYS A 441 22.90 -5.83 -31.89
C LYS A 441 21.87 -6.69 -32.62
N ASN A 442 20.65 -6.76 -32.11
CA ASN A 442 19.60 -7.54 -32.75
C ASN A 442 19.20 -7.04 -34.15
N GLU A 443 19.32 -5.74 -34.44
CA GLU A 443 18.94 -5.19 -35.73
C GLU A 443 20.10 -5.15 -36.74
N PHE A 444 21.30 -4.81 -36.30
CA PHE A 444 22.43 -4.56 -37.21
C PHE A 444 23.30 -5.79 -37.45
N GLU A 445 23.36 -6.77 -36.52
CA GLU A 445 24.12 -8.01 -36.74
C GLU A 445 23.61 -8.72 -38.01
N GLY A 446 24.51 -9.01 -38.95
CA GLY A 446 24.19 -9.67 -40.22
C GLY A 446 23.69 -8.74 -41.35
N LEU A 447 23.56 -7.44 -41.12
CA LEU A 447 23.25 -6.48 -42.20
C LEU A 447 24.49 -5.88 -42.84
N SER A 448 24.33 -5.37 -44.06
CA SER A 448 25.32 -4.57 -44.78
C SER A 448 24.62 -3.40 -45.47
N PHE A 449 25.22 -2.22 -45.38
CA PHE A 449 24.67 -0.98 -45.92
C PHE A 449 25.62 -0.39 -46.95
N PRO A 450 25.13 0.31 -47.99
CA PRO A 450 25.98 1.04 -48.91
C PRO A 450 26.68 2.19 -48.18
N ASN A 451 27.97 2.35 -48.42
CA ASN A 451 28.76 3.44 -47.85
C ASN A 451 28.75 4.64 -48.78
N ASN A 452 28.29 5.79 -48.29
CA ASN A 452 28.31 7.04 -49.04
C ASN A 452 29.50 7.95 -48.66
N GLN A 453 30.44 7.47 -47.83
CA GLN A 453 31.62 8.23 -47.43
C GLN A 453 32.69 8.22 -48.53
N VAL A 454 33.19 9.40 -48.88
CA VAL A 454 34.23 9.59 -49.90
C VAL A 454 35.52 8.90 -49.43
N GLY A 455 36.00 7.90 -50.18
CA GLY A 455 37.25 7.18 -49.90
C GLY A 455 37.12 5.96 -48.96
N GLY A 456 35.90 5.58 -48.55
CA GLY A 456 35.64 4.37 -47.76
C GLY A 456 35.35 3.13 -48.61
N PRO A 457 35.30 1.92 -48.00
CA PRO A 457 34.83 0.70 -48.67
C PRO A 457 33.39 0.87 -49.15
N PRO A 458 32.95 0.22 -50.25
CA PRO A 458 31.64 0.44 -50.88
C PRO A 458 30.45 0.04 -50.01
N THR A 459 30.67 -0.80 -49.01
CA THR A 459 29.65 -1.24 -48.05
C THR A 459 30.21 -1.16 -46.63
N ILE A 460 29.37 -0.74 -45.69
CA ILE A 460 29.63 -0.77 -44.25
C ILE A 460 28.90 -1.98 -43.68
N THR A 461 29.62 -2.80 -42.94
CA THR A 461 29.04 -3.97 -42.25
C THR A 461 28.29 -3.53 -40.99
N GLY A 462 27.27 -4.30 -40.59
CA GLY A 462 26.53 -4.05 -39.35
C GLY A 462 27.42 -4.00 -38.11
N ASP A 463 28.50 -4.80 -38.07
CA ASP A 463 29.47 -4.80 -36.96
C ASP A 463 30.27 -3.48 -36.89
N GLU A 464 30.65 -2.93 -38.04
CA GLU A 464 31.28 -1.61 -38.11
C GLU A 464 30.30 -0.52 -37.68
N VAL A 465 29.03 -0.60 -38.08
CA VAL A 465 27.97 0.32 -37.60
C VAL A 465 27.85 0.25 -36.08
N LEU A 466 27.79 -0.94 -35.51
CA LEU A 466 27.68 -1.12 -34.06
C LEU A 466 28.88 -0.54 -33.30
N ARG A 467 30.10 -0.74 -33.79
CA ARG A 467 31.32 -0.26 -33.13
C ARG A 467 31.57 1.23 -33.32
N SER A 468 31.39 1.74 -34.54
CA SER A 468 31.80 3.10 -34.91
C SER A 468 30.69 4.13 -34.80
N PHE A 469 29.45 3.80 -35.18
CA PHE A 469 28.32 4.73 -35.10
C PHE A 469 27.70 4.72 -33.70
N TRP A 470 27.41 3.55 -33.16
CA TRP A 470 26.68 3.41 -31.90
C TRP A 470 27.57 3.14 -30.68
N GLN A 471 28.88 2.92 -30.89
CA GLN A 471 29.86 2.61 -29.82
C GLN A 471 29.37 1.50 -28.87
N VAL A 472 28.77 0.47 -29.45
CA VAL A 472 28.24 -0.68 -28.72
C VAL A 472 29.37 -1.59 -28.25
N GLU A 473 29.25 -2.11 -27.03
CA GLU A 473 30.20 -3.08 -26.49
C GLU A 473 30.04 -4.44 -27.20
N MET A 474 30.96 -4.75 -28.12
CA MET A 474 30.98 -6.00 -28.90
C MET A 474 31.73 -7.16 -28.20
N GLY A 475 32.21 -6.95 -26.96
CA GLY A 475 32.92 -7.99 -26.19
C GLY A 475 32.02 -9.16 -25.77
N TYR A 476 30.72 -9.05 -25.95
CA TYR A 476 29.74 -10.06 -25.56
C TYR A 476 28.46 -9.99 -26.43
N SER A 477 27.74 -11.11 -26.51
CA SER A 477 26.53 -11.26 -27.35
C SER A 477 25.31 -10.53 -26.78
N LYS A 478 24.35 -10.19 -27.65
CA LYS A 478 23.04 -9.62 -27.28
C LYS A 478 22.28 -10.38 -26.18
N TRP A 479 22.51 -11.68 -26.01
CA TRP A 479 21.90 -12.47 -24.94
C TRP A 479 22.41 -12.08 -23.54
N ILE A 480 23.64 -11.62 -23.42
CA ILE A 480 24.20 -11.17 -22.15
C ILE A 480 23.57 -9.83 -21.73
N ASP A 481 23.30 -8.92 -22.68
CA ASP A 481 22.51 -7.70 -22.40
C ASP A 481 21.14 -8.06 -21.79
N LEU A 482 20.48 -9.08 -22.35
CA LEU A 482 19.20 -9.54 -21.86
C LEU A 482 19.29 -10.17 -20.45
N VAL A 483 20.31 -10.98 -20.19
CA VAL A 483 20.56 -11.56 -18.86
C VAL A 483 20.83 -10.46 -17.83
N ILE A 484 21.60 -9.44 -18.18
CA ILE A 484 21.84 -8.27 -17.31
C ILE A 484 20.52 -7.57 -16.98
N LEU A 485 19.66 -7.34 -17.98
CA LEU A 485 18.35 -6.72 -17.77
C LEU A 485 17.44 -7.56 -16.87
N PHE A 486 17.40 -8.88 -17.04
CA PHE A 486 16.67 -9.76 -16.10
C PHE A 486 17.25 -9.72 -14.69
N GLY A 487 18.58 -9.71 -14.57
CA GLY A 487 19.27 -9.53 -13.28
C GLY A 487 18.88 -8.21 -12.62
N MET A 488 18.81 -7.13 -13.39
CA MET A 488 18.32 -5.82 -12.90
C MET A 488 16.87 -5.89 -12.42
N VAL A 489 15.97 -6.64 -13.08
CA VAL A 489 14.57 -6.81 -12.62
C VAL A 489 14.57 -7.43 -11.23
N VAL A 490 15.34 -8.50 -11.03
CA VAL A 490 15.44 -9.17 -9.73
C VAL A 490 16.00 -8.20 -8.68
N VAL A 491 17.07 -7.48 -8.99
CA VAL A 491 17.67 -6.49 -8.08
C VAL A 491 16.68 -5.40 -7.70
N TYR A 492 15.95 -4.81 -8.65
CA TYR A 492 14.95 -3.77 -8.35
C TYR A 492 13.77 -4.31 -7.54
N ARG A 493 13.34 -5.56 -7.76
CA ARG A 493 12.28 -6.20 -6.95
C ARG A 493 12.77 -6.49 -5.52
N LEU A 494 14.02 -6.91 -5.35
CA LEU A 494 14.65 -7.08 -4.04
C LEU A 494 14.85 -5.73 -3.33
N MET A 495 15.20 -4.68 -4.07
CA MET A 495 15.31 -3.32 -3.57
C MET A 495 13.95 -2.80 -3.08
N PHE A 496 12.88 -3.01 -3.85
CA PHE A 496 11.51 -2.71 -3.44
C PHE A 496 11.13 -3.45 -2.14
N TRP A 497 11.41 -4.75 -2.07
CA TRP A 497 11.18 -5.55 -0.86
C TRP A 497 11.95 -5.02 0.36
N GLY A 498 13.25 -4.72 0.17
CA GLY A 498 14.11 -4.17 1.22
C GLY A 498 13.68 -2.78 1.69
N ILE A 499 13.23 -1.92 0.77
CA ILE A 499 12.73 -0.58 1.10
C ILE A 499 11.44 -0.66 1.91
N ILE A 500 10.48 -1.53 1.55
CA ILE A 500 9.26 -1.71 2.36
C ILE A 500 9.63 -2.11 3.79
N ILE A 501 10.52 -3.10 3.96
CA ILE A 501 10.95 -3.55 5.29
C ILE A 501 11.66 -2.43 6.07
N THR A 502 12.48 -1.65 5.37
CA THR A 502 13.22 -0.54 5.98
C THR A 502 12.28 0.57 6.41
N VAL A 503 11.33 0.96 5.56
CA VAL A 503 10.28 1.94 5.87
C VAL A 503 9.43 1.46 7.04
N GLU A 504 9.07 0.16 7.10
CA GLU A 504 8.35 -0.44 8.24
C GLU A 504 9.12 -0.27 9.56
N LYS A 505 10.44 -0.46 9.57
CA LYS A 505 11.27 -0.35 10.78
C LYS A 505 11.58 1.09 11.18
N ILE A 506 11.81 1.96 10.21
CA ILE A 506 12.24 3.35 10.45
C ILE A 506 11.05 4.23 10.85
N LYS A 507 9.87 4.04 10.27
CA LYS A 507 8.70 4.87 10.55
C LYS A 507 8.30 4.94 12.04
N PRO A 508 8.27 3.83 12.81
CA PRO A 508 8.04 3.90 14.26
C PRO A 508 9.21 4.56 14.97
N LEU A 509 10.47 4.30 14.59
CA LEU A 509 11.64 4.97 15.19
C LEU A 509 11.63 6.49 15.00
N ILE A 510 11.24 6.97 13.83
CA ILE A 510 11.08 8.42 13.57
C ILE A 510 9.92 8.96 14.41
N LYS A 511 8.79 8.26 14.47
CA LYS A 511 7.65 8.68 15.28
C LYS A 511 7.99 8.72 16.77
N ASP A 512 8.72 7.73 17.26
CA ASP A 512 9.21 7.64 18.63
C ASP A 512 10.24 8.72 18.91
N TYR A 513 11.13 9.05 17.96
CA TYR A 513 12.08 10.16 18.08
C TYR A 513 11.40 11.54 18.06
N MET A 514 10.41 11.74 17.19
CA MET A 514 9.60 12.96 17.15
C MET A 514 8.73 13.11 18.40
N ALA A 515 8.20 12.00 18.95
CA ALA A 515 7.47 11.98 20.21
C ALA A 515 8.40 12.13 21.43
N ALA A 516 9.63 11.60 21.35
CA ALA A 516 10.69 11.69 22.34
C ALA A 516 11.57 12.95 22.19
N SER A 517 11.11 13.95 21.44
CA SER A 517 11.62 15.31 21.50
C SER A 517 10.65 16.17 22.32
N PRO A 518 10.73 16.21 23.66
CA PRO A 518 9.93 17.10 24.46
C PRO A 518 10.63 18.46 24.50
N LYS A 519 9.84 19.53 24.38
CA LYS A 519 10.03 20.67 25.27
C LYS A 519 10.18 20.09 26.68
N LYS A 520 11.37 20.23 27.27
CA LYS A 520 11.64 20.01 28.69
C LYS A 520 10.62 20.83 29.50
N SER A 521 9.54 20.22 29.93
CA SER A 521 8.93 20.55 31.22
C SER A 521 9.03 19.29 32.08
N SER A 522 9.69 19.48 33.21
CA SER A 522 9.94 18.47 34.23
C SER A 522 8.64 17.93 34.79
N MET A 523 8.25 16.71 34.41
CA MET A 523 7.45 15.84 35.27
C MET A 523 8.38 14.81 35.88
N ILE A 524 8.65 15.01 37.17
CA ILE A 524 9.31 14.04 38.05
C ILE A 524 8.42 12.80 38.09
N LEU A 525 8.90 11.69 37.51
CA LEU A 525 8.33 10.38 37.76
C LEU A 525 8.76 9.99 39.19
N GLU A 526 7.81 9.92 40.12
CA GLU A 526 8.02 9.23 41.37
C GLU A 526 8.23 7.73 41.09
N ASN A 527 9.32 7.22 41.63
CA ASN A 527 9.78 5.84 41.50
C ASN A 527 8.77 4.88 42.17
N PRO A 528 8.43 3.71 41.57
CA PRO A 528 7.54 2.73 42.22
C PRO A 528 8.17 2.01 43.42
N SER A 529 9.44 2.28 43.75
CA SER A 529 10.15 1.65 44.85
C SER A 529 9.84 2.24 46.24
N SER A 530 9.19 3.41 46.32
CA SER A 530 8.85 4.05 47.61
C SER A 530 7.55 3.54 48.27
N ILE A 531 6.75 2.73 47.57
CA ILE A 531 5.50 2.18 48.11
C ILE A 531 5.76 0.96 49.02
N SER A 532 6.92 0.30 48.88
CA SER A 532 7.29 -0.84 49.73
C SER A 532 7.66 -0.44 51.16
N SER A 533 8.06 0.81 51.42
CA SER A 533 8.52 1.26 52.75
C SER A 533 7.44 1.91 53.62
N GLN A 534 6.21 2.11 53.11
CA GLN A 534 5.11 2.69 53.89
C GLN A 534 4.08 1.67 54.40
N LEU A 535 4.22 0.40 54.00
CA LEU A 535 3.35 -0.70 54.45
C LEU A 535 3.94 -1.53 55.61
N GLU A 536 5.13 -1.17 56.12
CA GLU A 536 5.72 -1.77 57.33
C GLU A 536 5.53 -0.91 58.61
N MET A 537 4.78 0.20 58.54
CA MET A 537 4.49 1.07 59.71
C MET A 537 3.01 1.40 59.92
N LEU A 538 2.11 0.51 59.49
CA LEU A 538 0.71 0.41 59.93
C LEU A 538 0.38 -1.09 60.08
#